data_AF-A3ZM11-F1
#
_entry.id   AF-A3ZM11-F1
#
_cell.length_a   1.000
_cell.length_b   1.000
_cell.length_c   1.000
_cell.angle_alpha   90.00
_cell.angle_beta   90.00
_cell.angle_gamma   90.00
#
_symmetry.space_group_name_H-M   'P 1'
#
loop_
_entity.id
_entity.type
_entity.pdbx_description
1 polymer ?
#
loop_
_entity_poly.entity_id
_entity_poly.type
_entity_poly.pdbx_seq_one_letter_code
_entity_poly.pdbx_strand_id
1 'polypeptide(L)'
;MVVVDDELEEDETYKIIVYAVMHDDEYASSSSRKAAQLLVDQVESRLSGCEGVTVEIACLKPEAEITLSDLRLLKRWDFDYLSLRDPDSEDLPRH
;
A
#
# COMPACT_ATOMS: atom_id res chain seq x y z
N MET A 1 -8.13 -17.48 -5.48
CA MET A 1 -9.11 -16.51 -4.96
C MET A 1 -9.14 -15.38 -5.96
N VAL A 2 -10.29 -15.15 -6.60
CA VAL A 2 -10.51 -13.94 -7.40
C VAL A 2 -11.02 -12.90 -6.41
N VAL A 3 -10.30 -11.79 -6.25
CA VAL A 3 -10.84 -10.63 -5.56
C VAL A 3 -11.77 -9.97 -6.56
N VAL A 4 -13.07 -9.93 -6.24
CA VAL A 4 -14.05 -9.18 -7.04
C VAL A 4 -13.93 -7.74 -6.56
N ASP A 5 -13.75 -6.82 -7.50
CA ASP A 5 -13.55 -5.38 -7.24
C ASP A 5 -14.92 -4.69 -7.02
N ASP A 6 -15.77 -5.31 -6.21
CA ASP A 6 -17.07 -4.76 -5.82
C ASP A 6 -16.83 -3.64 -4.78
N GLU A 7 -17.50 -2.50 -4.98
CA GLU A 7 -17.42 -1.34 -4.08
C GLU A 7 -18.08 -1.70 -2.73
N LEU A 8 -17.42 -1.34 -1.62
CA LEU A 8 -17.93 -1.63 -0.27
C LEU A 8 -19.20 -0.82 0.04
N GLU A 9 -20.08 -1.38 0.85
CA GLU A 9 -21.24 -0.65 1.39
C GLU A 9 -20.79 0.49 2.33
N GLU A 10 -21.66 1.48 2.56
CA GLU A 10 -21.32 2.76 3.23
C GLU A 10 -20.82 2.60 4.70
N ASP A 11 -21.12 1.47 5.35
CA ASP A 11 -20.67 1.11 6.70
C ASP A 11 -19.54 0.07 6.74
N GLU A 12 -19.08 -0.44 5.59
CA GLU A 12 -18.00 -1.43 5.51
C GLU A 12 -16.60 -0.79 5.45
N THR A 13 -15.65 -1.40 6.16
CA THR A 13 -14.28 -0.89 6.33
C THR A 13 -13.31 -1.61 5.39
N TYR A 14 -12.56 -0.85 4.59
CA TYR A 14 -11.51 -1.37 3.72
C TYR A 14 -10.40 -2.06 4.53
N LYS A 15 -10.21 -3.35 4.27
CA LYS A 15 -9.14 -4.16 4.86
C LYS A 15 -7.90 -4.14 3.98
N ILE A 16 -6.83 -3.54 4.48
CA ILE A 16 -5.58 -3.38 3.73
C ILE A 16 -4.49 -4.27 4.34
N ILE A 17 -3.73 -4.93 3.46
CA ILE A 17 -2.51 -5.65 3.81
C ILE A 17 -1.35 -4.96 3.10
N VAL A 18 -0.38 -4.46 3.87
CA VAL A 18 0.82 -3.78 3.38
C VAL A 18 2.01 -4.73 3.45
N TYR A 19 2.45 -5.19 2.29
CA TYR A 19 3.73 -5.89 2.14
C TYR A 19 4.74 -4.98 1.47
N ALA A 20 5.79 -4.60 2.21
CA ALA A 20 6.97 -3.97 1.63
C ALA A 20 8.02 -5.04 1.32
N VAL A 21 8.71 -4.89 0.20
CA VAL A 21 9.71 -5.85 -0.28
C VAL A 21 11.08 -5.17 -0.30
N MET A 22 12.10 -5.89 0.16
CA MET A 22 13.48 -5.44 0.21
C MET A 22 14.39 -6.52 -0.39
N HIS A 23 15.41 -6.11 -1.15
CA HIS A 23 16.37 -7.05 -1.73
C HIS A 23 17.10 -7.83 -0.61
N ASP A 24 17.30 -9.13 -0.79
CA ASP A 24 17.81 -10.04 0.25
C ASP A 24 19.13 -9.57 0.89
N ASP A 25 20.07 -9.08 0.08
CA ASP A 25 21.36 -8.55 0.55
C ASP A 25 21.20 -7.35 1.52
N GLU A 26 20.20 -6.50 1.26
CA GLU A 26 19.91 -5.35 2.13
C GLU A 26 19.09 -5.76 3.35
N TYR A 27 18.19 -6.75 3.21
CA TYR A 27 17.40 -7.30 4.30
C TYR A 27 18.27 -8.06 5.32
N ALA A 28 19.40 -8.63 4.88
CA ALA A 28 20.43 -9.21 5.75
C ALA A 28 21.12 -8.15 6.63
N SER A 29 21.18 -6.88 6.20
CA SER A 29 21.71 -5.78 7.00
C SER A 29 20.72 -5.38 8.09
N SER A 30 21.06 -5.69 9.35
CA SER A 30 20.16 -5.44 10.49
C SER A 30 19.80 -3.95 10.71
N SER A 31 20.64 -3.01 10.27
CA SER A 31 20.35 -1.57 10.30
C SER A 31 19.40 -1.17 9.18
N SER A 32 19.65 -1.62 7.95
CA SER A 32 18.83 -1.35 6.78
C SER A 32 17.42 -1.93 6.95
N ARG A 33 17.32 -3.19 7.41
CA ARG A 33 16.04 -3.85 7.72
C ARG A 33 15.23 -3.10 8.79
N LYS A 34 15.88 -2.61 9.85
CA LYS A 34 15.21 -1.81 10.89
C LYS A 34 14.72 -0.47 10.34
N ALA A 35 15.53 0.22 9.54
CA ALA A 35 15.14 1.49 8.93
C ALA A 35 13.96 1.30 7.97
N ALA A 36 13.98 0.24 7.15
CA ALA A 36 12.89 -0.09 6.25
C ALA A 36 11.60 -0.50 7.00
N GLN A 37 11.68 -1.33 8.05
CA GLN A 37 10.49 -1.65 8.86
C GLN A 37 9.90 -0.40 9.52
N LEU A 38 10.73 0.52 10.05
CA LEU A 38 10.23 1.80 10.59
C LEU A 38 9.51 2.67 9.54
N LEU A 39 9.79 2.51 8.25
CA LEU A 39 9.02 3.16 7.18
C LEU A 39 7.68 2.44 6.95
N VAL A 40 7.65 1.10 7.03
CA VAL A 40 6.41 0.31 6.97
C VAL A 40 5.48 0.65 8.13
N ASP A 41 6.00 0.73 9.36
CA ASP A 41 5.25 1.10 10.56
C ASP A 41 4.65 2.52 10.44
N GLN A 42 5.36 3.43 9.76
CA GLN A 42 4.85 4.78 9.45
C GLN A 42 3.73 4.75 8.40
N VAL A 43 3.83 3.90 7.36
CA VAL A 43 2.76 3.72 6.37
C VAL A 43 1.52 3.14 7.02
N GLU A 44 1.67 2.10 7.86
CA GLU A 44 0.59 1.54 8.68
C GLU A 44 -0.09 2.60 9.54
N SER A 45 0.69 3.36 10.31
CA SER A 45 0.16 4.42 11.18
C SER A 45 -0.57 5.53 10.42
N ARG A 46 -0.25 5.77 9.14
CA ARG A 46 -0.96 6.74 8.30
C ARG A 46 -2.26 6.16 7.75
N LEU A 47 -2.23 4.93 7.23
CA LEU A 47 -3.40 4.25 6.67
C LEU A 47 -4.45 3.94 7.75
N SER A 48 -4.03 3.47 8.93
CA SER A 48 -4.93 3.25 10.08
C SER A 48 -5.47 4.54 10.70
N GLY A 49 -5.00 5.71 10.25
CA GLY A 49 -5.58 7.02 10.56
C GLY A 49 -6.65 7.49 9.57
N CYS A 50 -6.88 6.75 8.47
CA CYS A 50 -7.94 7.05 7.51
C CYS A 50 -9.27 6.46 7.97
N GLU A 51 -10.33 7.28 7.92
CA GLU A 51 -11.70 6.81 8.15
C GLU A 51 -12.08 5.75 7.10
N GLY A 52 -12.80 4.70 7.52
CA GLY A 52 -13.14 3.58 6.64
C GLY A 52 -11.97 2.64 6.27
N VAL A 53 -10.79 2.76 6.90
CA VAL A 53 -9.63 1.88 6.65
C VAL A 53 -9.23 1.10 7.91
N THR A 54 -8.90 -0.17 7.74
CA THR A 54 -8.23 -1.02 8.74
C THR A 54 -7.06 -1.73 8.09
N VAL A 55 -5.85 -1.51 8.61
CA VAL A 55 -4.68 -2.30 8.23
C VAL A 55 -4.67 -3.58 9.07
N GLU A 56 -4.76 -4.74 8.41
CA GLU A 56 -4.70 -6.04 9.12
C GLU A 56 -3.26 -6.54 9.31
N ILE A 57 -2.37 -6.21 8.37
CA ILE A 57 -0.96 -6.61 8.36
C ILE A 57 -0.15 -5.49 7.73
N ALA A 58 0.95 -5.09 8.37
CA ALA A 58 2.00 -4.30 7.75
C ALA A 58 3.37 -4.91 8.07
N CYS A 59 4.10 -5.40 7.06
CA CYS A 59 5.44 -5.93 7.30
C CYS A 59 6.39 -5.82 6.11
N LEU A 60 7.68 -5.79 6.43
CA LEU A 60 8.79 -5.90 5.50
C LEU A 60 9.16 -7.37 5.27
N LYS A 61 9.33 -7.77 4.02
CA LYS A 61 9.82 -9.11 3.63
C LYS A 61 11.04 -9.02 2.70
N PRO A 62 11.93 -10.03 2.72
CA PRO A 62 12.94 -10.19 1.68
C PRO A 62 12.26 -10.58 0.34
N GLU A 63 12.90 -10.25 -0.77
CA GLU A 63 12.41 -10.56 -2.12
C GLU A 63 12.23 -12.07 -2.34
N ALA A 64 13.12 -12.90 -1.80
CA ALA A 64 13.00 -14.37 -1.86
C ALA A 64 11.75 -14.96 -1.17
N GLU A 65 11.06 -14.21 -0.30
CA GLU A 65 9.78 -14.63 0.31
C GLU A 65 8.54 -14.27 -0.54
N ILE A 66 8.70 -13.53 -1.64
CA ILE A 66 7.59 -13.13 -2.53
C ILE A 66 7.40 -14.17 -3.62
N THR A 67 6.24 -14.84 -3.62
CA THR A 67 5.92 -15.88 -4.60
C THR A 67 5.26 -15.31 -5.86
N LEU A 68 5.27 -16.08 -6.95
CA LEU A 68 4.49 -15.78 -8.16
C LEU A 68 2.97 -15.68 -7.91
N SER A 69 2.47 -16.26 -6.81
CA SER A 69 1.07 -16.11 -6.39
C SER A 69 0.83 -14.75 -5.77
N ASP A 70 1.77 -14.26 -4.96
CA ASP A 70 1.70 -12.93 -4.34
C ASP A 70 1.74 -11.84 -5.42
N LEU A 71 2.60 -11.95 -6.43
CA LEU A 71 2.66 -11.00 -7.56
C LEU A 71 1.37 -10.90 -8.38
N ARG A 72 0.40 -11.83 -8.24
CA ARG A 72 -0.92 -11.73 -8.87
C ARG A 72 -1.94 -10.96 -8.02
N LEU A 73 -1.69 -10.83 -6.73
CA LEU A 73 -2.57 -10.18 -5.75
C LEU A 73 -2.02 -8.79 -5.38
N LEU A 74 -0.70 -8.69 -5.21
CA LEU A 74 0.01 -7.44 -4.96
C LEU A 74 -0.15 -6.51 -6.16
N LYS A 75 -0.83 -5.38 -5.94
CA LYS A 75 -0.74 -4.24 -6.83
C LYS A 75 0.56 -3.50 -6.52
N ARG A 76 1.30 -3.12 -7.56
CA ARG A 76 2.42 -2.19 -7.40
C ARG A 76 1.86 -0.86 -6.88
N TRP A 77 2.45 -0.34 -5.81
CA TRP A 77 2.11 0.97 -5.23
C TRP A 77 2.69 2.06 -6.14
N ASP A 78 1.92 2.45 -7.17
CA ASP A 78 2.43 3.09 -8.39
C ASP A 78 1.75 4.46 -8.66
N PHE A 79 1.56 5.26 -7.61
CA PHE A 79 0.78 6.52 -7.64
C PHE A 79 1.48 7.70 -8.36
N ASP A 80 2.37 7.42 -9.31
CA ASP A 80 2.89 8.43 -10.25
C ASP A 80 1.75 9.09 -11.08
N TYR A 81 0.56 8.47 -11.12
CA TYR A 81 -0.65 9.02 -11.74
C TYR A 81 -1.51 9.89 -10.79
N LEU A 82 -1.30 9.87 -9.47
CA LEU A 82 -1.96 10.80 -8.56
C LEU A 82 -1.22 12.12 -8.55
N SER A 83 -1.29 12.83 -9.69
CA SER A 83 -1.17 14.27 -9.64
C SER A 83 -2.27 14.79 -8.70
N LEU A 84 -1.85 15.50 -7.65
CA LEU A 84 -2.77 16.29 -6.85
C LEU A 84 -3.47 17.24 -7.82
N ARG A 85 -4.76 17.02 -8.09
CA ARG A 85 -5.61 18.04 -8.69
C ARG A 85 -5.65 19.16 -7.67
N ASP A 86 -5.04 20.30 -8.00
CA ASP A 86 -5.22 21.50 -7.21
C ASP A 86 -6.72 21.76 -7.08
N PRO A 87 -7.25 22.03 -5.87
CA PRO A 87 -8.69 22.32 -5.71
C PRO A 87 -9.12 23.59 -6.48
N ASP A 88 -8.14 24.43 -6.87
CA ASP A 88 -8.31 25.62 -7.71
C ASP A 88 -8.00 25.36 -9.21
N SER A 89 -7.76 24.11 -9.66
CA SER A 89 -7.55 23.83 -11.08
C SER A 89 -8.88 23.91 -11.86
N GLU A 90 -9.20 25.09 -12.40
CA GLU A 90 -10.38 25.39 -13.24
C GLU A 90 -10.37 24.70 -14.63
N ASP A 91 -10.02 23.42 -14.72
CA ASP A 91 -10.14 22.63 -15.96
C ASP A 91 -11.58 22.12 -16.16
N LEU A 92 -12.49 23.06 -16.40
CA LEU A 92 -13.76 22.80 -17.09
C LEU A 92 -13.53 22.76 -18.61
N PRO A 93 -14.34 21.96 -19.32
CA PRO A 93 -15.32 22.66 -20.15
C PRO A 93 -16.75 22.30 -19.76
N ARG A 94 -17.55 23.33 -19.48
CA ARG A 94 -19.01 23.25 -19.58
C ARG A 94 -19.38 23.39 -21.06
N HIS A 95 -19.79 22.30 -21.71
CA HIS A 95 -21.01 22.26 -22.55
C HIS A 95 -21.28 20.87 -23.11
#